data_AF-A0A9J5YAW1-F1
#
_entry.id   AF-A0A9J5YAW1-F1
#
_cell.length_a   1.000
_cell.length_b   1.000
_cell.length_c   1.000
_cell.angle_alpha   90.00
_cell.angle_beta   90.00
_cell.angle_gamma   90.00
#
_symmetry.space_group_name_H-M   'P 1'
#
loop_
_entity.id
_entity.type
_entity.pdbx_description
1 polymer ?
#
loop_
_entity_poly.entity_id
_entity_poly.type
_entity_poly.pdbx_seq_one_letter_code
_entity_poly.pdbx_strand_id
1 'polypeptide(L)'
;MQKGRDFIKAIHRSFFTLHSNTSISQMDQSTRYRYSPTLKWNPMVEEYFIKAYGADHFSRISTALTCPSCYSCIRVNTLKSTSDAVIEKLLEIFKERGMHDVAVQESSTTWEPDNCCKATLKCTGSAESLKAIKSISKCQFPGLDYVVFVKGSGPHAIHYGDNEGKPLKEVIVSRKCAEAVLRGAQVYVPGVLACSAHVERGDAVAVSVAVEQYGPDGGWGVAMTRGTVIQGSQEDPYYFERDGLYIGQATAMMSRAGMFRVTEGVAVDMKERVYRLPSFYDLLEGEIFLQNLPSIITAHALDPQPGERILDMCAAPGGKTTAIASLMKDKGEVVAVDRSHNKVLGIQKLAAEMGLSCITTYKLDALKSVCHGAESDSLPNTCSAEDARTSDLLSTVNDLQLKDGQYPSKAELRKRIRQLKNGPGRNHTAGGRVEKSKGFSPNSFDRVLLDAPCSALGLRPRLFAGEDTIDSLRSNAKYQRRMFDQAVQLVRPGGVIVYSTCTISPGENEALVRYALDKYEFLSLASQHPKIGGPGLTGSCQLSDGFVEEWLKPGEENFVQRFDPSSDLDTIGFFIAKFSVGPKNI
;
A
#
# COMPACT_ATOMS: atom_id res chain seq x y z
N MET A 1 16.55 23.01 50.74
CA MET A 1 16.46 22.62 49.31
C MET A 1 17.82 22.70 48.61
N GLN A 2 18.84 21.98 49.10
CA GLN A 2 20.15 21.89 48.44
C GLN A 2 20.60 20.43 48.25
N LYS A 3 20.32 19.55 49.22
CA LYS A 3 20.73 18.13 49.19
C LYS A 3 20.01 17.23 48.16
N GLY A 4 18.92 17.69 47.55
CA GLY A 4 18.20 16.93 46.50
C GLY A 4 18.74 17.13 45.08
N ARG A 5 19.48 18.22 44.82
CA ARG A 5 20.04 18.52 43.50
C ARG A 5 21.36 17.78 43.22
N ASP A 6 22.11 17.45 44.27
CA ASP A 6 23.39 16.75 44.12
C ASP A 6 23.21 15.23 43.94
N PHE A 7 22.11 14.65 44.44
CA PHE A 7 21.80 13.23 44.26
C PHE A 7 21.37 12.88 42.82
N ILE A 8 20.71 13.80 42.12
CA ILE A 8 20.33 13.62 40.70
C ILE A 8 21.55 13.80 39.77
N LYS A 9 22.51 14.65 40.13
CA LYS A 9 23.76 14.82 39.36
C LYS A 9 24.69 13.61 39.48
N ALA A 10 24.66 12.88 40.60
CA ALA A 10 25.49 11.69 40.80
C ALA A 10 24.99 10.48 40.00
N ILE A 11 23.67 10.31 39.83
CA ILE A 11 23.08 9.17 39.10
C ILE A 11 23.19 9.36 37.57
N HIS A 12 23.20 10.60 37.07
CA HIS A 12 23.37 10.86 35.63
C HIS A 12 24.81 10.71 35.12
N ARG A 13 25.82 10.81 36.00
CA ARG A 13 27.24 10.66 35.61
C ARG A 13 27.70 9.21 35.48
N SER A 14 27.05 8.27 36.15
CA SER A 14 27.42 6.85 36.10
C SER A 14 26.81 6.08 34.93
N PHE A 15 25.85 6.66 34.19
CA PHE A 15 25.25 6.05 32.99
C PHE A 15 25.98 6.38 31.67
N PHE A 16 26.98 7.27 31.68
CA PHE A 16 27.63 7.77 30.46
C PHE A 16 29.14 7.47 30.33
N THR A 17 29.73 6.71 31.25
CA THR A 17 31.17 6.35 31.19
C THR A 17 31.42 4.92 30.73
N LEU A 18 30.80 4.51 29.61
CA LEU A 18 31.15 3.26 28.93
C LEU A 18 30.82 3.33 27.44
N HIS A 19 31.23 4.39 26.73
CA HIS A 19 31.49 4.32 25.29
C HIS A 19 32.85 4.98 25.06
N SER A 20 33.78 4.14 24.63
CA SER A 20 35.16 4.46 24.28
C SER A 20 35.24 5.63 23.29
N ASN A 21 36.25 6.49 23.49
CA ASN A 21 36.73 7.46 22.54
C ASN A 21 37.04 6.80 21.19
N THR A 22 36.10 6.85 20.26
CA THR A 22 36.38 6.76 18.83
C THR A 22 36.45 8.19 18.33
N SER A 23 37.60 8.58 17.82
CA SER A 23 37.84 9.85 17.13
C SER A 23 36.70 10.14 16.15
N ILE A 24 35.92 11.19 16.42
CA ILE A 24 34.90 11.72 15.51
C ILE A 24 35.64 12.24 14.28
N SER A 25 35.68 11.44 13.21
CA SER A 25 36.05 11.96 11.89
C SER A 25 34.98 12.97 11.49
N GLN A 26 35.37 14.22 11.23
CA GLN A 26 34.48 15.21 10.62
C GLN A 26 33.91 14.58 9.35
N MET A 27 32.61 14.25 9.35
CA MET A 27 31.94 13.78 8.14
C MET A 27 31.98 14.90 7.10
N ASP A 28 32.31 14.53 5.87
CA ASP A 28 32.24 15.45 4.74
C ASP A 28 30.81 15.98 4.60
N GLN A 29 30.63 17.31 4.66
CA GLN A 29 29.33 17.97 4.56
C GLN A 29 28.58 17.60 3.27
N SER A 30 29.32 17.23 2.20
CA SER A 30 28.76 16.76 0.93
C SER A 30 27.97 15.44 1.03
N THR A 31 28.20 14.65 2.09
CA THR A 31 27.58 13.33 2.30
C THR A 31 26.37 13.34 3.23
N ARG A 32 26.07 14.48 3.85
CA ARG A 32 25.08 14.64 4.93
C ARG A 32 23.63 14.39 4.50
N TYR A 33 23.28 14.77 3.26
CA TYR A 33 21.89 14.74 2.78
C TYR A 33 21.71 13.75 1.64
N ARG A 34 21.71 12.46 1.97
CA ARG A 34 21.65 11.39 0.97
C ARG A 34 20.37 10.57 1.07
N TYR A 35 19.89 10.13 -0.10
CA TYR A 35 18.99 9.00 -0.20
C TYR A 35 19.80 7.73 -0.40
N SER A 36 20.03 6.99 0.68
CA SER A 36 20.73 5.69 0.64
C SER A 36 20.03 4.69 1.56
N PRO A 37 18.78 4.33 1.24
CA PRO A 37 18.02 3.40 2.07
C PRO A 37 18.68 2.01 2.08
N THR A 38 18.65 1.35 3.23
CA THR A 38 19.04 -0.06 3.34
C THR A 38 17.97 -0.78 4.14
N LEU A 39 17.41 -1.85 3.57
CA LEU A 39 16.44 -2.67 4.28
C LEU A 39 17.19 -3.57 5.26
N LYS A 40 16.96 -3.32 6.55
CA LYS A 40 17.40 -4.22 7.62
C LYS A 40 16.32 -5.29 7.80
N TRP A 41 16.61 -6.50 7.33
CA TRP A 41 15.76 -7.67 7.51
C TRP A 41 16.03 -8.32 8.87
N ASN A 42 15.05 -9.05 9.40
CA ASN A 42 15.33 -10.01 10.46
C ASN A 42 16.28 -11.10 9.92
N PRO A 43 17.39 -11.46 10.59
CA PRO A 43 18.36 -12.40 10.06
C PRO A 43 17.79 -13.76 9.64
N MET A 44 16.81 -14.29 10.38
CA MET A 44 16.17 -15.56 10.03
C MET A 44 15.28 -15.43 8.80
N VAL A 45 14.62 -14.27 8.65
CA VAL A 45 13.80 -13.97 7.46
C VAL A 45 14.67 -13.76 6.24
N GLU A 46 15.79 -13.06 6.39
CA GLU A 46 16.80 -12.90 5.34
C GLU A 46 17.36 -14.26 4.90
N GLU A 47 17.75 -15.13 5.84
CA GLU A 47 18.22 -16.48 5.53
C GLU A 47 17.15 -17.29 4.78
N TYR A 48 15.88 -17.21 5.21
CA TYR A 48 14.76 -17.86 4.52
C TYR A 48 14.63 -17.38 3.07
N PHE A 49 14.72 -16.08 2.83
CA PHE A 49 14.66 -15.55 1.46
C PHE A 49 15.90 -15.86 0.63
N ILE A 50 17.09 -15.86 1.23
CA ILE A 50 18.32 -16.29 0.55
C ILE A 50 18.21 -17.75 0.12
N LYS A 51 17.63 -18.63 0.95
CA LYS A 51 17.36 -20.02 0.57
C LYS A 51 16.35 -20.13 -0.57
N ALA A 52 15.37 -19.23 -0.63
CA ALA A 52 14.33 -19.25 -1.65
C ALA A 52 14.75 -18.68 -3.01
N TYR A 53 15.51 -17.58 -3.02
CA TYR A 53 15.87 -16.86 -4.25
C TYR A 53 17.35 -17.01 -4.65
N GLY A 54 18.21 -17.39 -3.70
CA GLY A 54 19.65 -17.19 -3.78
C GLY A 54 20.06 -15.80 -3.30
N ALA A 55 21.28 -15.69 -2.77
CA ALA A 55 21.79 -14.47 -2.14
C ALA A 55 21.81 -13.26 -3.09
N ASP A 56 22.35 -13.44 -4.30
CA ASP A 56 22.49 -12.36 -5.27
C ASP A 56 21.12 -11.85 -5.73
N HIS A 57 20.18 -12.76 -5.97
CA HIS A 57 18.83 -12.39 -6.41
C HIS A 57 18.07 -11.68 -5.31
N PHE A 58 18.11 -12.20 -4.08
CA PHE A 58 17.44 -11.55 -2.95
C PHE A 58 18.04 -10.17 -2.63
N SER A 59 19.35 -9.98 -2.81
CA SER A 59 20.00 -8.67 -2.69
C SER A 59 19.46 -7.66 -3.71
N ARG A 60 19.29 -8.08 -4.98
CA ARG A 60 18.65 -7.24 -6.02
C ARG A 60 17.19 -6.93 -5.69
N ILE A 61 16.42 -7.90 -5.22
CA ILE A 61 15.03 -7.70 -4.76
C ILE A 61 15.00 -6.67 -3.63
N SER A 62 15.83 -6.84 -2.61
CA SER A 62 15.92 -5.93 -1.45
C SER A 62 16.26 -4.51 -1.87
N THR A 63 17.20 -4.34 -2.81
CA THR A 63 17.55 -3.03 -3.36
C THR A 63 16.38 -2.41 -4.12
N ALA A 64 15.75 -3.17 -5.02
CA ALA A 64 14.62 -2.69 -5.81
C ALA A 64 13.41 -2.31 -4.94
N LEU A 65 13.19 -3.02 -3.83
CA LEU A 65 12.13 -2.69 -2.87
C LEU A 65 12.28 -1.30 -2.27
N THR A 66 13.50 -0.77 -2.12
CA THR A 66 13.73 0.58 -1.58
C THR A 66 13.36 1.71 -2.54
N CYS A 67 13.14 1.40 -3.82
CA CYS A 67 12.85 2.37 -4.86
C CYS A 67 11.37 2.28 -5.26
N PRO A 68 10.67 3.40 -5.50
CA PRO A 68 9.37 3.36 -6.17
C PRO A 68 9.55 2.79 -7.59
N SER A 69 8.46 2.31 -8.19
CA SER A 69 8.44 2.08 -9.64
C SER A 69 8.72 3.39 -10.39
N CYS A 70 9.44 3.31 -11.50
CA CYS A 70 9.78 4.44 -12.37
C CYS A 70 8.59 4.95 -13.19
N TYR A 71 7.38 4.47 -12.92
CA TYR A 71 6.14 4.92 -13.52
C TYR A 71 4.98 4.88 -12.52
N SER A 72 4.00 5.75 -12.74
CA SER A 72 2.67 5.63 -12.16
C SER A 72 1.78 4.85 -13.12
N CYS A 73 1.05 3.86 -12.58
CA CYS A 73 0.14 3.03 -13.36
C CYS A 73 -1.31 3.45 -13.07
N ILE A 74 -2.03 3.76 -14.14
CA ILE A 74 -3.39 4.29 -14.10
C ILE A 74 -4.32 3.31 -14.82
N ARG A 75 -5.38 2.90 -14.15
CA ARG A 75 -6.51 2.22 -14.77
C ARG A 75 -7.55 3.26 -15.20
N VAL A 76 -7.83 3.35 -16.50
CA VAL A 76 -8.91 4.22 -17.02
C VAL A 76 -10.26 3.54 -16.79
N ASN A 77 -11.24 4.31 -16.32
CA ASN A 77 -12.63 3.88 -16.25
C ASN A 77 -13.27 3.97 -17.64
N THR A 78 -13.26 2.84 -18.35
CA THR A 78 -13.78 2.73 -19.72
C THR A 78 -15.29 2.94 -19.85
N LEU A 79 -16.03 3.04 -18.74
CA LEU A 79 -17.45 3.40 -18.76
C LEU A 79 -17.68 4.92 -18.83
N LYS A 80 -16.67 5.73 -18.48
CA LYS A 80 -16.76 7.20 -18.45
C LYS A 80 -15.87 7.89 -19.48
N SER A 81 -14.73 7.29 -19.80
CA SER A 81 -13.69 7.94 -20.61
C SER A 81 -12.89 6.93 -21.42
N THR A 82 -12.18 7.41 -22.44
CA THR A 82 -11.22 6.61 -23.22
C THR A 82 -9.80 6.88 -22.74
N SER A 83 -8.86 5.96 -22.98
CA SER A 83 -7.46 6.20 -22.61
C SER A 83 -6.86 7.38 -23.36
N ASP A 84 -7.26 7.64 -24.62
CA ASP A 84 -6.82 8.82 -25.38
C ASP A 84 -7.28 10.12 -24.73
N ALA A 85 -8.58 10.22 -24.40
CA ALA A 85 -9.14 11.41 -23.76
C ALA A 85 -8.50 11.68 -22.39
N VAL A 86 -8.22 10.62 -21.61
CA VAL A 86 -7.48 10.75 -20.34
C VAL A 86 -6.07 11.24 -20.57
N ILE A 87 -5.35 10.72 -21.57
CA ILE A 87 -3.99 11.17 -21.90
C ILE A 87 -3.99 12.65 -22.28
N GLU A 88 -4.91 13.09 -23.14
CA GLU A 88 -5.04 14.50 -23.54
C GLU A 88 -5.25 15.41 -22.32
N LYS A 89 -6.22 15.08 -21.46
CA LYS A 89 -6.47 15.84 -20.23
C LYS A 89 -5.26 15.87 -19.30
N LEU A 90 -4.55 14.75 -19.13
CA LEU A 90 -3.34 14.70 -18.30
C LEU A 90 -2.22 15.57 -18.87
N LEU A 91 -2.04 15.58 -20.20
CA LEU A 91 -1.05 16.42 -20.85
C LEU A 91 -1.37 17.91 -20.67
N GLU A 92 -2.64 18.31 -20.75
CA GLU A 92 -3.09 19.68 -20.47
C GLU A 92 -2.80 20.08 -19.02
N ILE A 93 -3.21 19.25 -18.05
CA ILE A 93 -2.98 19.50 -16.62
C ILE A 93 -1.48 19.60 -16.30
N PHE A 94 -0.63 18.77 -16.90
CA PHE A 94 0.81 18.83 -16.69
C PHE A 94 1.45 20.08 -17.31
N LYS A 95 0.95 20.55 -18.46
CA LYS A 95 1.36 21.83 -19.04
C LYS A 95 1.00 23.01 -18.14
N GLU A 96 -0.23 23.04 -17.62
CA GLU A 96 -0.70 24.11 -16.72
C GLU A 96 0.08 24.18 -15.41
N ARG A 97 0.47 23.02 -14.87
CA ARG A 97 1.26 22.92 -13.63
C ARG A 97 2.74 23.26 -13.82
N GLY A 98 3.14 23.72 -15.00
CA GLY A 98 4.53 24.06 -15.30
C GLY A 98 5.48 22.86 -15.27
N MET A 99 4.96 21.63 -15.44
CA MET A 99 5.79 20.45 -15.64
C MET A 99 6.31 20.43 -17.08
N HIS A 100 7.06 21.45 -17.47
CA HIS A 100 7.69 21.56 -18.79
C HIS A 100 8.83 20.54 -18.97
N ASP A 101 9.38 20.02 -17.87
CA ASP A 101 10.52 19.08 -17.86
C ASP A 101 10.15 17.69 -17.32
N VAL A 102 9.55 16.87 -18.18
CA VAL A 102 9.80 15.42 -18.19
C VAL A 102 10.47 15.04 -19.52
N ALA A 103 11.23 15.97 -20.11
CA ALA A 103 12.00 15.78 -21.33
C ALA A 103 13.51 15.76 -21.03
N VAL A 104 14.11 14.64 -21.46
CA VAL A 104 15.52 14.27 -21.55
C VAL A 104 16.48 15.43 -21.84
N GLN A 105 17.53 15.59 -21.01
CA GLN A 105 18.77 16.25 -21.44
C GLN A 105 19.51 15.31 -22.41
N GLU A 106 19.69 15.74 -23.66
CA GLU A 106 20.75 15.23 -24.52
C GLU A 106 22.06 15.91 -24.11
N SER A 107 23.00 15.17 -23.53
CA SER A 107 24.40 15.59 -23.49
C SER A 107 25.26 14.52 -24.17
N SER A 108 25.71 14.86 -25.37
CA SER A 108 26.75 14.16 -26.11
C SER A 108 28.08 14.24 -25.36
N THR A 109 28.40 13.23 -24.55
CA THR A 109 29.77 12.87 -24.17
C THR A 109 29.77 11.44 -23.67
N THR A 110 30.50 10.58 -24.37
CA THR A 110 30.77 9.16 -24.08
C THR A 110 31.21 8.91 -22.64
N TRP A 111 30.31 8.40 -21.80
CA TRP A 111 30.59 7.69 -20.55
C TRP A 111 29.49 6.63 -20.34
N GLU A 112 29.86 5.34 -20.32
CA GLU A 112 28.97 4.24 -19.95
C GLU A 112 28.76 4.20 -18.43
N PRO A 113 27.53 3.95 -17.96
CA PRO A 113 27.36 3.09 -16.78
C PRO A 113 26.23 2.06 -16.90
N ASP A 114 26.44 0.96 -16.19
CA ASP A 114 25.65 -0.26 -16.13
C ASP A 114 24.16 -0.10 -15.74
N ASN A 115 23.35 -0.85 -16.49
CA ASN A 115 22.05 -1.47 -16.18
C ASN A 115 21.21 -0.92 -15.01
N CYS A 116 20.37 0.07 -15.31
CA CYS A 116 19.00 0.15 -14.82
C CYS A 116 18.15 0.78 -15.94
N CYS A 117 17.05 0.13 -16.34
CA CYS A 117 16.13 0.51 -17.44
C CYS A 117 16.54 0.04 -18.86
N LYS A 118 16.49 -1.28 -19.13
CA LYS A 118 16.47 -1.80 -20.52
C LYS A 118 15.10 -2.28 -21.03
N ALA A 119 14.04 -2.29 -20.22
CA ALA A 119 12.67 -2.39 -20.75
C ALA A 119 12.12 -1.00 -21.12
N THR A 120 12.71 -0.39 -22.14
CA THR A 120 11.94 0.56 -22.95
C THR A 120 11.02 -0.29 -23.82
N LEU A 121 9.72 -0.29 -23.54
CA LEU A 121 8.70 -0.73 -24.50
C LEU A 121 9.02 -0.07 -25.85
N LYS A 122 9.39 -0.88 -26.85
CA LYS A 122 9.86 -0.42 -28.17
C LYS A 122 8.85 0.58 -28.75
N CYS A 123 9.25 1.85 -28.84
CA CYS A 123 8.50 2.88 -29.55
C CYS A 123 8.97 2.87 -31.02
N THR A 124 8.12 2.41 -31.93
CA THR A 124 8.32 2.59 -33.37
C THR A 124 7.19 3.48 -33.90
N GLY A 125 7.51 4.74 -34.16
CA GLY A 125 6.61 5.72 -34.78
C GLY A 125 7.45 6.81 -35.45
N SER A 126 7.12 7.11 -36.71
CA SER A 126 7.84 8.01 -37.61
C SER A 126 8.07 9.41 -37.02
N ALA A 127 9.25 9.95 -37.29
CA ALA A 127 9.75 11.21 -36.77
C ALA A 127 8.96 12.42 -37.31
N GLU A 128 8.92 13.47 -36.46
CA GLU A 128 8.69 14.90 -36.77
C GLU A 128 7.49 15.64 -36.14
N SER A 129 6.79 15.09 -35.13
CA SER A 129 5.88 15.91 -34.27
C SER A 129 5.84 15.53 -32.76
N LEU A 130 6.81 14.76 -32.26
CA LEU A 130 6.70 13.95 -31.03
C LEU A 130 7.49 14.43 -29.79
N LYS A 131 7.76 15.73 -29.59
CA LYS A 131 8.63 16.17 -28.47
C LYS A 131 7.95 16.23 -27.08
N ALA A 132 6.62 16.29 -26.98
CA ALA A 132 5.89 16.28 -25.69
C ALA A 132 5.34 14.89 -25.27
N ILE A 133 5.42 13.88 -26.15
CA ILE A 133 4.71 12.59 -26.03
C ILE A 133 5.56 11.51 -25.29
N LYS A 134 6.76 11.83 -24.79
CA LYS A 134 7.68 10.82 -24.22
C LYS A 134 7.37 10.36 -22.78
N SER A 135 6.49 11.03 -22.03
CA SER A 135 6.26 10.72 -20.60
C SER A 135 4.99 9.93 -20.30
N ILE A 136 3.99 9.91 -21.19
CA ILE A 136 2.74 9.17 -20.99
C ILE A 136 2.58 8.16 -22.13
N SER A 137 2.30 6.90 -21.79
CA SER A 137 2.09 5.84 -22.78
C SER A 137 0.96 4.91 -22.38
N LYS A 138 0.26 4.35 -23.38
CA LYS A 138 -0.67 3.25 -23.15
C LYS A 138 0.10 1.94 -22.94
N CYS A 139 -0.47 1.06 -22.15
CA CYS A 139 -0.02 -0.31 -22.05
C CYS A 139 -0.16 -1.00 -23.41
N GLN A 140 0.91 -1.71 -23.81
CA GLN A 140 1.01 -2.36 -25.13
C GLN A 140 0.58 -3.83 -25.09
N PHE A 141 0.23 -4.35 -23.92
CA PHE A 141 -0.27 -5.71 -23.80
C PHE A 141 -1.70 -5.78 -24.36
N PRO A 142 -2.03 -6.77 -25.21
CA PRO A 142 -3.37 -6.93 -25.76
C PRO A 142 -4.44 -6.98 -24.65
N GLY A 143 -5.53 -6.24 -24.84
CA GLY A 143 -6.64 -6.15 -23.87
C GLY A 143 -6.40 -5.19 -22.68
N LEU A 144 -5.25 -4.51 -22.64
CA LEU A 144 -4.90 -3.53 -21.59
C LEU A 144 -4.73 -2.10 -22.13
N ASP A 145 -5.28 -1.77 -23.30
CA ASP A 145 -5.21 -0.45 -23.94
C ASP A 145 -5.81 0.70 -23.11
N TYR A 146 -6.61 0.36 -22.10
CA TYR A 146 -7.15 1.29 -21.10
C TYR A 146 -6.25 1.50 -19.88
N VAL A 147 -5.07 0.87 -19.83
CA VAL A 147 -4.06 1.10 -18.80
C VAL A 147 -3.06 2.13 -19.33
N VAL A 148 -2.83 3.19 -18.56
CA VAL A 148 -1.94 4.30 -18.91
C VAL A 148 -0.79 4.35 -17.92
N PHE A 149 0.43 4.48 -18.44
CA PHE A 149 1.64 4.67 -17.67
C PHE A 149 2.11 6.12 -17.80
N VAL A 150 2.46 6.71 -16.66
CA VAL A 150 3.10 8.02 -16.60
C VAL A 150 4.50 7.84 -16.03
N LYS A 151 5.51 8.01 -16.87
CA LYS A 151 6.91 7.82 -16.55
C LYS A 151 7.37 8.89 -15.55
N GLY A 152 8.00 8.44 -14.48
CA GLY A 152 8.75 9.25 -13.54
C GLY A 152 10.26 9.15 -13.77
N SER A 153 11.03 9.72 -12.86
CA SER A 153 12.49 9.66 -12.89
C SER A 153 13.08 9.69 -11.48
N GLY A 154 14.31 9.21 -11.33
CA GLY A 154 15.06 9.19 -10.08
C GLY A 154 15.87 7.90 -9.92
N PRO A 155 16.75 7.81 -8.91
CA PRO A 155 16.98 8.82 -7.87
C PRO A 155 17.77 10.03 -8.39
N HIS A 156 17.37 11.23 -7.99
CA HIS A 156 18.06 12.49 -8.28
C HIS A 156 18.88 12.95 -7.08
N ALA A 157 20.07 13.48 -7.33
CA ALA A 157 20.80 14.25 -6.33
C ALA A 157 20.05 15.56 -6.05
N ILE A 158 20.01 15.97 -4.77
CA ILE A 158 19.29 17.16 -4.34
C ILE A 158 20.27 18.09 -3.66
N HIS A 159 20.23 19.36 -4.05
CA HIS A 159 21.05 20.41 -3.46
C HIS A 159 20.24 21.12 -2.39
N TYR A 160 20.60 20.86 -1.13
CA TYR A 160 19.85 21.38 0.00
C TYR A 160 20.23 22.81 0.39
N GLY A 161 21.26 23.39 -0.25
CA GLY A 161 21.64 24.80 -0.11
C GLY A 161 22.32 25.11 1.23
N ASP A 162 23.25 24.26 1.66
CA ASP A 162 24.03 24.49 2.88
C ASP A 162 24.88 25.76 2.72
N ASN A 163 24.52 26.80 3.48
CA ASN A 163 25.30 28.03 3.60
C ASN A 163 26.06 27.98 4.93
N GLU A 164 27.34 28.35 4.93
CA GLU A 164 28.13 28.45 6.15
C GLU A 164 27.42 29.35 7.19
N GLY A 165 27.18 28.81 8.38
CA GLY A 165 26.59 29.53 9.51
C GLY A 165 25.06 29.60 9.59
N LYS A 166 24.30 29.00 8.63
CA LYS A 166 22.83 28.89 8.75
C LYS A 166 22.38 27.44 8.59
N PRO A 167 22.02 26.74 9.68
CA PRO A 167 21.58 25.36 9.58
C PRO A 167 20.24 25.27 8.85
N LEU A 168 20.14 24.32 7.94
CA LEU A 168 18.95 24.07 7.16
C LEU A 168 17.80 23.62 8.09
N LYS A 169 16.62 24.20 7.87
CA LYS A 169 15.40 23.77 8.57
C LYS A 169 14.99 22.39 8.07
N GLU A 170 14.62 21.50 8.96
CA GLU A 170 14.25 20.11 8.66
C GLU A 170 12.81 19.82 9.10
N VAL A 171 12.12 19.02 8.30
CA VAL A 171 10.84 18.39 8.64
C VAL A 171 11.00 16.88 8.54
N ILE A 172 10.79 16.19 9.66
CA ILE A 172 10.85 14.74 9.73
C ILE A 172 9.43 14.19 9.58
N VAL A 173 9.24 13.32 8.60
CA VAL A 173 7.96 12.66 8.34
C VAL A 173 7.99 11.19 8.76
N SER A 174 6.80 10.65 9.02
CA SER A 174 6.63 9.20 9.22
C SER A 174 7.04 8.42 7.97
N ARG A 175 7.49 7.17 8.15
CA ARG A 175 7.82 6.28 7.03
C ARG A 175 6.71 6.17 6.00
N LYS A 176 5.46 5.96 6.42
CA LYS A 176 4.32 5.85 5.49
C LYS A 176 4.10 7.12 4.66
N CYS A 177 4.32 8.29 5.27
CA CYS A 177 4.29 9.57 4.56
C CYS A 177 5.44 9.66 3.56
N ALA A 178 6.66 9.28 3.96
CA ALA A 178 7.82 9.26 3.07
C ALA A 178 7.61 8.36 1.84
N GLU A 179 7.12 7.13 2.04
CA GLU A 179 6.82 6.20 0.96
C GLU A 179 5.75 6.76 -0.01
N ALA A 180 4.79 7.55 0.48
CA ALA A 180 3.83 8.26 -0.36
C ALA A 180 4.46 9.45 -1.11
N VAL A 181 5.34 10.22 -0.47
CA VAL A 181 6.08 11.34 -1.08
C VAL A 181 6.99 10.85 -2.21
N LEU A 182 7.65 9.71 -2.02
CA LEU A 182 8.45 9.04 -3.04
C LEU A 182 7.61 8.60 -4.25
N ARG A 183 6.29 8.43 -4.08
CA ARG A 183 5.32 8.19 -5.17
C ARG A 183 4.67 9.47 -5.71
N GLY A 184 5.19 10.65 -5.37
CA GLY A 184 4.72 11.95 -5.88
C GLY A 184 3.73 12.70 -4.97
N ALA A 185 3.40 12.17 -3.78
CA ALA A 185 2.50 12.87 -2.86
C ALA A 185 3.15 14.13 -2.24
N GLN A 186 2.30 15.06 -1.79
CA GLN A 186 2.72 16.14 -0.89
C GLN A 186 2.78 15.65 0.57
N VAL A 187 3.41 16.43 1.44
CA VAL A 187 3.43 16.13 2.87
C VAL A 187 2.26 16.82 3.54
N TYR A 188 1.32 16.02 4.03
CA TYR A 188 0.18 16.50 4.80
C TYR A 188 0.46 16.47 6.30
N VAL A 189 -0.24 17.33 7.03
CA VAL A 189 -0.10 17.51 8.49
C VAL A 189 -0.05 16.19 9.28
N PRO A 190 -0.92 15.19 9.05
CA PRO A 190 -0.86 13.93 9.79
C PRO A 190 0.46 13.16 9.64
N GLY A 191 1.19 13.38 8.54
CA GLY A 191 2.45 12.69 8.24
C GLY A 191 3.68 13.27 8.92
N VAL A 192 3.60 14.51 9.44
CA VAL A 192 4.73 15.20 10.10
C VAL A 192 4.89 14.72 11.54
N LEU A 193 6.11 14.27 11.88
CA LEU A 193 6.46 13.82 13.22
C LEU A 193 7.25 14.86 13.99
N ALA A 194 8.26 15.46 13.38
CA ALA A 194 9.13 16.43 14.04
C ALA A 194 9.56 17.52 13.05
N CYS A 195 9.98 18.66 13.58
CA CYS A 195 10.30 19.83 12.78
C CYS A 195 11.25 20.76 13.55
N SER A 196 12.17 21.40 12.82
CA SER A 196 13.09 22.37 13.40
C SER A 196 12.38 23.48 14.17
N ALA A 197 13.08 24.05 15.15
CA ALA A 197 12.63 25.27 15.80
C ALA A 197 12.46 26.40 14.76
N HIS A 198 11.45 27.26 14.96
CA HIS A 198 11.21 28.47 14.16
C HIS A 198 10.99 28.24 12.65
N VAL A 199 10.43 27.10 12.24
CA VAL A 199 9.86 26.94 10.90
C VAL A 199 8.60 27.78 10.78
N GLU A 200 8.61 28.68 9.80
CA GLU A 200 7.56 29.58 9.39
C GLU A 200 7.10 29.26 7.96
N ARG A 201 5.91 29.71 7.60
CA ARG A 201 5.39 29.56 6.24
C ARG A 201 6.32 30.27 5.25
N GLY A 202 6.66 29.58 4.17
CA GLY A 202 7.55 30.07 3.11
C GLY A 202 9.01 29.63 3.27
N ASP A 203 9.41 29.08 4.42
CA ASP A 203 10.76 28.56 4.60
C ASP A 203 11.05 27.38 3.65
N ALA A 204 12.26 27.36 3.11
CA ALA A 204 12.83 26.16 2.51
C ALA A 204 13.23 25.17 3.61
N VAL A 205 12.80 23.92 3.48
CA VAL A 205 13.07 22.87 4.45
C VAL A 205 13.55 21.58 3.77
N ALA A 206 14.52 20.90 4.38
CA ALA A 206 14.81 19.51 4.04
C ALA A 206 13.74 18.60 4.63
N VAL A 207 13.39 17.55 3.90
CA VAL A 207 12.44 16.53 4.34
C VAL A 207 13.17 15.20 4.51
N SER A 208 13.14 14.67 5.72
CA SER A 208 13.77 13.40 6.08
C SER A 208 12.78 12.42 6.70
N VAL A 209 13.18 11.15 6.78
CA VAL A 209 12.33 10.06 7.25
C VAL A 209 12.69 9.65 8.67
N ALA A 210 11.66 9.47 9.51
CA ALA A 210 11.80 8.75 10.76
C ALA A 210 11.70 7.24 10.49
N VAL A 211 12.85 6.61 10.27
CA VAL A 211 12.95 5.15 10.09
C VAL A 211 12.93 4.47 11.46
N GLU A 212 12.20 3.37 11.57
CA GLU A 212 12.12 2.57 12.79
C GLU A 212 13.49 1.97 13.16
N GLN A 213 13.81 2.00 14.45
CA GLN A 213 15.04 1.46 15.03
C GLN A 213 14.70 0.43 16.10
N TYR A 214 15.62 -0.50 16.33
CA TYR A 214 15.44 -1.52 17.35
C TYR A 214 15.69 -0.90 18.73
N GLY A 215 14.66 -0.86 19.57
CA GLY A 215 14.71 -0.27 20.90
C GLY A 215 15.28 -1.23 21.96
N PRO A 216 15.74 -0.70 23.10
CA PRO A 216 16.23 -1.50 24.22
C PRO A 216 15.16 -2.43 24.82
N ASP A 217 13.88 -2.10 24.64
CA ASP A 217 12.73 -2.91 25.08
C ASP A 217 12.44 -4.12 24.18
N GLY A 218 13.31 -4.39 23.19
CA GLY A 218 13.17 -5.51 22.25
C GLY A 218 12.12 -5.30 21.15
N GLY A 219 11.60 -4.07 21.00
CA GLY A 219 10.62 -3.70 19.98
C GLY A 219 11.16 -2.70 18.97
N TRP A 220 10.58 -2.71 17.77
CA TRP A 220 10.82 -1.66 16.78
C TRP A 220 10.03 -0.40 17.14
N GLY A 221 10.71 0.74 17.09
CA GLY A 221 10.10 2.02 17.39
C GLY A 221 10.81 3.16 16.70
N VAL A 222 10.09 4.25 16.51
CA VAL A 222 10.72 5.50 16.15
C VAL A 222 11.18 6.16 17.45
N ALA A 223 12.47 6.48 17.58
CA ALA A 223 13.04 7.14 18.76
C ALA A 223 12.61 8.62 18.92
N MET A 224 11.44 9.00 18.40
CA MET A 224 10.87 10.34 18.52
C MET A 224 9.35 10.31 18.61
N THR A 225 8.79 11.26 19.35
CA THR A 225 7.35 11.47 19.46
C THR A 225 6.88 12.56 18.51
N ARG A 226 5.62 12.52 18.10
CA ARG A 226 5.04 13.61 17.31
C ARG A 226 5.12 14.94 18.07
N GLY A 227 5.64 15.97 17.42
CA GLY A 227 5.87 17.29 18.02
C GLY A 227 7.26 17.47 18.61
N THR A 228 8.19 16.52 18.43
CA THR A 228 9.61 16.74 18.79
C THR A 228 10.17 17.95 18.03
N VAL A 229 10.93 18.79 18.73
CA VAL A 229 11.65 19.94 18.16
C VAL A 229 13.04 19.47 17.76
N ILE A 230 13.44 19.74 16.52
CA ILE A 230 14.81 19.48 16.05
C ILE A 230 15.62 20.76 16.30
N GLN A 231 16.74 20.66 17.00
CA GLN A 231 17.63 21.81 17.25
C GLN A 231 18.62 21.94 16.09
N GLY A 232 18.63 23.10 15.44
CA GLY A 232 19.32 23.31 14.18
C GLY A 232 20.78 23.73 14.31
N SER A 233 21.18 24.49 15.34
CA SER A 233 22.54 25.04 15.43
C SER A 233 23.50 24.07 16.10
N GLN A 234 24.70 23.88 15.55
CA GLN A 234 25.82 23.18 16.21
C GLN A 234 26.24 23.86 17.52
N GLU A 235 25.85 25.11 17.73
CA GLU A 235 26.09 25.89 18.94
C GLU A 235 25.06 25.57 20.05
N ASP A 236 23.99 24.84 19.73
CA ASP A 236 23.01 24.41 20.72
C ASP A 236 23.61 23.28 21.59
N PRO A 237 23.64 23.43 22.93
CA PRO A 237 24.19 22.41 23.82
C PRO A 237 23.48 21.04 23.75
N TYR A 238 22.34 20.96 23.06
CA TYR A 238 21.59 19.73 22.82
C TYR A 238 21.56 19.31 21.33
N TYR A 239 22.37 19.95 20.48
CA TYR A 239 22.54 19.52 19.09
C TYR A 239 23.08 18.08 19.02
N PHE A 240 22.37 17.25 18.26
CA PHE A 240 22.81 15.90 17.93
C PHE A 240 22.81 15.75 16.41
N GLU A 241 23.97 15.43 15.86
CA GLU A 241 24.12 15.19 14.42
C GLU A 241 23.42 13.89 14.03
N ARG A 242 22.37 14.00 13.20
CA ARG A 242 21.60 12.85 12.71
C ARG A 242 22.07 12.45 11.31
N ASP A 243 22.37 11.17 11.16
CA ASP A 243 22.42 10.50 9.87
C ASP A 243 20.98 10.16 9.44
N GLY A 244 20.35 11.10 8.71
CA GLY A 244 18.96 11.02 8.30
C GLY A 244 18.80 10.48 6.88
N LEU A 245 17.70 9.76 6.61
CA LEU A 245 17.32 9.42 5.24
C LEU A 245 16.54 10.59 4.63
N TYR A 246 17.13 11.32 3.68
CA TYR A 246 16.52 12.51 3.07
C TYR A 246 15.82 12.17 1.76
N ILE A 247 14.61 12.71 1.56
CA ILE A 247 13.74 12.37 0.42
C ILE A 247 13.40 13.57 -0.48
N GLY A 248 13.76 14.79 -0.08
CA GLY A 248 13.50 15.98 -0.87
C GLY A 248 13.61 17.29 -0.11
N GLN A 249 13.60 18.39 -0.86
CA GLN A 249 13.48 19.75 -0.36
C GLN A 249 12.06 20.27 -0.63
N ALA A 250 11.51 21.03 0.30
CA ALA A 250 10.14 21.52 0.25
C ALA A 250 10.03 22.97 0.74
N THR A 251 8.91 23.61 0.43
CA THR A 251 8.51 24.88 1.03
C THR A 251 7.50 24.61 2.14
N ALA A 252 7.73 25.15 3.34
CA ALA A 252 6.79 25.07 4.43
C ALA A 252 5.50 25.85 4.11
N MET A 253 4.35 25.19 4.18
CA MET A 253 3.05 25.79 3.87
C MET A 253 2.35 26.35 5.10
N MET A 254 2.88 26.06 6.28
CA MET A 254 2.43 26.53 7.58
C MET A 254 3.60 26.59 8.55
N SER A 255 3.46 27.39 9.61
CA SER A 255 4.44 27.40 10.69
C SER A 255 4.44 26.09 11.47
N ARG A 256 5.49 25.86 12.26
CA ARG A 256 5.58 24.71 13.17
C ARG A 256 4.35 24.62 14.08
N ALA A 257 3.88 25.75 14.61
CA ALA A 257 2.68 25.77 15.45
C ALA A 257 1.45 25.29 14.67
N GLY A 258 1.32 25.65 13.40
CA GLY A 258 0.29 25.13 12.50
C GLY A 258 0.38 23.61 12.34
N MET A 259 1.56 23.09 11.98
CA MET A 259 1.78 21.66 11.69
C MET A 259 1.38 20.72 12.84
N PHE A 260 1.40 21.18 14.08
CA PHE A 260 1.08 20.35 15.26
C PHE A 260 -0.22 20.75 15.97
N ARG A 261 -0.94 21.78 15.51
CA ARG A 261 -2.24 22.18 16.08
C ARG A 261 -3.43 21.82 15.19
N VAL A 262 -3.26 21.83 13.87
CA VAL A 262 -4.33 21.48 12.94
C VAL A 262 -4.35 19.98 12.67
N THR A 263 -5.50 19.47 12.18
CA THR A 263 -5.69 18.03 11.91
C THR A 263 -5.47 17.66 10.45
N GLU A 264 -5.53 18.61 9.53
CA GLU A 264 -5.45 18.40 8.09
C GLU A 264 -4.82 19.60 7.35
N GLY A 265 -4.59 19.42 6.05
CA GLY A 265 -3.92 20.40 5.19
C GLY A 265 -2.50 20.00 4.82
N VAL A 266 -1.95 20.69 3.81
CA VAL A 266 -0.58 20.50 3.33
C VAL A 266 0.38 21.16 4.31
N ALA A 267 1.27 20.38 4.91
CA ALA A 267 2.28 20.89 5.85
C ALA A 267 3.50 21.46 5.10
N VAL A 268 4.02 20.70 4.13
CA VAL A 268 5.07 21.15 3.23
C VAL A 268 4.76 20.76 1.79
N ASP A 269 5.04 21.68 0.87
CA ASP A 269 4.90 21.50 -0.58
C ASP A 269 6.27 21.16 -1.16
N MET A 270 6.44 19.91 -1.58
CA MET A 270 7.71 19.37 -2.07
C MET A 270 8.08 20.00 -3.41
N LYS A 271 9.27 20.59 -3.49
CA LYS A 271 9.80 21.26 -4.69
C LYS A 271 10.81 20.39 -5.41
N GLU A 272 11.80 19.90 -4.68
CA GLU A 272 12.81 18.97 -5.19
C GLU A 272 12.64 17.60 -4.55
N ARG A 273 12.66 16.55 -5.37
CA ARG A 273 12.36 15.18 -4.93
C ARG A 273 13.41 14.23 -5.46
N VAL A 274 13.73 13.22 -4.66
CA VAL A 274 14.66 12.17 -5.08
C VAL A 274 14.03 11.38 -6.22
N TYR A 275 12.72 11.10 -6.13
CA TYR A 275 11.94 10.55 -7.23
C TYR A 275 10.89 11.56 -7.67
N ARG A 276 10.92 11.90 -8.95
CA ARG A 276 9.98 12.82 -9.61
C ARG A 276 8.88 11.99 -10.27
N LEU A 277 7.85 11.70 -9.51
CA LEU A 277 6.58 11.15 -9.98
C LEU A 277 5.48 12.22 -9.83
N PRO A 278 4.55 12.34 -10.78
CA PRO A 278 3.47 13.32 -10.69
C PRO A 278 2.47 12.95 -9.60
N SER A 279 1.82 13.97 -9.04
CA SER A 279 0.72 13.79 -8.10
C SER A 279 -0.62 13.69 -8.84
N PHE A 280 -1.38 12.62 -8.57
CA PHE A 280 -2.74 12.42 -9.09
C PHE A 280 -3.83 12.69 -8.05
N TYR A 281 -3.47 13.39 -6.97
CA TYR A 281 -4.45 13.81 -5.99
C TYR A 281 -5.46 14.79 -6.63
N ASP A 282 -6.74 14.52 -6.43
CA ASP A 282 -7.88 15.27 -6.98
C ASP A 282 -7.80 15.51 -8.51
N LEU A 283 -7.30 14.52 -9.26
CA LEU A 283 -7.28 14.55 -10.73
C LEU A 283 -8.27 13.54 -11.33
N LEU A 284 -9.07 14.00 -12.31
CA LEU A 284 -9.92 13.16 -13.16
C LEU A 284 -10.77 12.17 -12.35
N GLU A 285 -11.41 12.66 -11.28
CA GLU A 285 -12.16 11.84 -10.33
C GLU A 285 -13.23 11.00 -11.05
N GLY A 286 -13.25 9.70 -10.75
CA GLY A 286 -14.13 8.72 -11.38
C GLY A 286 -13.75 8.32 -12.82
N GLU A 287 -12.91 9.08 -13.53
CA GLU A 287 -12.39 8.70 -14.86
C GLU A 287 -11.12 7.83 -14.75
N ILE A 288 -10.33 8.01 -13.69
CA ILE A 288 -9.08 7.27 -13.48
C ILE A 288 -9.00 6.65 -12.09
N PHE A 289 -8.22 5.58 -11.98
CA PHE A 289 -7.88 4.95 -10.72
C PHE A 289 -6.40 4.56 -10.69
N LEU A 290 -5.65 5.03 -9.70
CA LEU A 290 -4.26 4.61 -9.50
C LEU A 290 -4.21 3.17 -9.00
N GLN A 291 -3.60 2.30 -9.78
CA GLN A 291 -3.53 0.87 -9.49
C GLN A 291 -2.29 0.25 -10.11
N ASN A 292 -1.56 -0.53 -9.32
CA ASN A 292 -0.38 -1.22 -9.81
C ASN A 292 -0.76 -2.23 -10.90
N LEU A 293 0.08 -2.36 -11.93
CA LEU A 293 -0.14 -3.26 -13.07
C LEU A 293 -0.47 -4.71 -12.65
N PRO A 294 0.24 -5.36 -11.71
CA PRO A 294 -0.10 -6.72 -11.28
C PRO A 294 -1.52 -6.86 -10.72
N SER A 295 -2.03 -5.84 -10.03
CA SER A 295 -3.40 -5.84 -9.50
C SER A 295 -4.47 -5.70 -10.59
N ILE A 296 -4.16 -5.02 -11.70
CA ILE A 296 -5.03 -4.97 -12.88
C ILE A 296 -5.05 -6.34 -13.55
N ILE A 297 -3.88 -6.95 -13.71
CA ILE A 297 -3.72 -8.29 -14.30
C ILE A 297 -4.49 -9.34 -13.49
N THR A 298 -4.57 -9.23 -12.16
CA THR A 298 -5.38 -10.13 -11.34
C THR A 298 -6.85 -10.16 -11.76
N ALA A 299 -7.45 -9.00 -12.05
CA ALA A 299 -8.83 -8.93 -12.50
C ALA A 299 -9.01 -9.55 -13.91
N HIS A 300 -8.02 -9.42 -14.78
CA HIS A 300 -8.00 -10.10 -16.08
C HIS A 300 -7.81 -11.61 -15.97
N ALA A 301 -6.93 -12.08 -15.09
CA ALA A 301 -6.72 -13.50 -14.85
C ALA A 301 -8.02 -14.19 -14.37
N LEU A 302 -8.85 -13.47 -13.60
CA LEU A 302 -10.18 -13.92 -13.17
C LEU A 302 -11.14 -14.08 -14.36
N ASP A 303 -10.95 -13.31 -15.43
CA ASP A 303 -11.73 -13.34 -16.67
C ASP A 303 -13.25 -13.29 -16.44
N PRO A 304 -13.75 -12.23 -15.76
CA PRO A 304 -15.15 -12.11 -15.37
C PRO A 304 -16.04 -11.83 -16.58
N GLN A 305 -17.14 -12.57 -16.74
CA GLN A 305 -18.08 -12.38 -17.86
C GLN A 305 -19.29 -11.53 -17.45
N PRO A 306 -19.85 -10.73 -18.36
CA PRO A 306 -21.12 -10.04 -18.13
C PRO A 306 -22.24 -11.01 -17.71
N GLY A 307 -22.97 -10.66 -16.65
CA GLY A 307 -24.09 -11.44 -16.12
C GLY A 307 -23.71 -12.45 -15.03
N GLU A 308 -22.42 -12.68 -14.79
CA GLU A 308 -21.97 -13.60 -13.75
C GLU A 308 -22.07 -13.00 -12.35
N ARG A 309 -22.02 -13.89 -11.36
CA ARG A 309 -21.96 -13.57 -9.94
C ARG A 309 -20.56 -13.85 -9.40
N ILE A 310 -19.87 -12.80 -8.97
CA ILE A 310 -18.46 -12.84 -8.59
C ILE A 310 -18.27 -12.41 -7.14
N LEU A 311 -17.43 -13.12 -6.40
CA LEU A 311 -17.06 -12.78 -5.03
C LEU A 311 -15.64 -12.20 -4.98
N ASP A 312 -15.48 -11.04 -4.34
CA ASP A 312 -14.21 -10.52 -3.85
C ASP A 312 -14.18 -10.61 -2.32
N MET A 313 -13.42 -11.58 -1.79
CA MET A 313 -13.47 -11.95 -0.37
C MET A 313 -12.77 -10.96 0.55
N CYS A 314 -11.88 -10.12 0.02
CA CYS A 314 -11.03 -9.19 0.76
C CYS A 314 -10.90 -7.89 -0.03
N ALA A 315 -12.05 -7.26 -0.29
CA ALA A 315 -12.22 -6.32 -1.37
C ALA A 315 -11.57 -4.96 -1.15
N ALA A 316 -11.37 -4.51 0.09
CA ALA A 316 -10.97 -3.13 0.33
C ALA A 316 -9.51 -2.85 -0.07
N PRO A 317 -9.23 -1.70 -0.72
CA PRO A 317 -10.10 -0.52 -0.88
C PRO A 317 -11.08 -0.54 -2.07
N GLY A 318 -11.17 -1.62 -2.84
CA GLY A 318 -12.12 -1.79 -3.94
C GLY A 318 -11.51 -1.68 -5.34
N GLY A 319 -10.18 -1.55 -5.45
CA GLY A 319 -9.50 -1.38 -6.74
C GLY A 319 -9.66 -2.57 -7.69
N LYS A 320 -9.56 -3.80 -7.17
CA LYS A 320 -9.78 -5.02 -7.96
C LYS A 320 -11.27 -5.28 -8.19
N THR A 321 -12.10 -5.07 -7.17
CA THR A 321 -13.57 -5.12 -7.26
C THR A 321 -14.12 -4.25 -8.40
N THR A 322 -13.69 -2.99 -8.44
CA THR A 322 -14.13 -2.04 -9.48
C THR A 322 -13.51 -2.36 -10.85
N ALA A 323 -12.33 -2.98 -10.90
CA ALA A 323 -11.78 -3.51 -12.15
C ALA A 323 -12.62 -4.68 -12.69
N ILE A 324 -13.04 -5.61 -11.83
CA ILE A 324 -13.94 -6.72 -12.19
C ILE A 324 -15.25 -6.18 -12.74
N ALA A 325 -15.91 -5.27 -12.01
CA ALA A 325 -17.17 -4.67 -12.44
C ALA A 325 -17.03 -3.92 -13.79
N SER A 326 -15.93 -3.18 -14.01
CA SER A 326 -15.65 -2.56 -15.30
C SER A 326 -15.47 -3.57 -16.44
N LEU A 327 -14.81 -4.71 -16.20
CA LEU A 327 -14.64 -5.78 -17.19
C LEU A 327 -15.98 -6.45 -17.54
N MET A 328 -16.86 -6.61 -16.56
CA MET A 328 -18.24 -7.10 -16.74
C MET A 328 -19.18 -6.08 -17.39
N LYS A 329 -18.68 -4.87 -17.73
CA LYS A 329 -19.48 -3.76 -18.26
C LYS A 329 -20.66 -3.39 -17.37
N ASP A 330 -20.46 -3.47 -16.04
CA ASP A 330 -21.47 -3.24 -15.01
C ASP A 330 -22.73 -4.13 -15.15
N LYS A 331 -22.59 -5.32 -15.75
CA LYS A 331 -23.67 -6.31 -15.92
C LYS A 331 -23.39 -7.57 -15.11
N GLY A 332 -24.30 -7.96 -14.22
CA GLY A 332 -24.14 -9.11 -13.32
C GLY A 332 -24.14 -8.66 -11.86
N GLU A 333 -23.42 -9.38 -11.00
CA GLU A 333 -23.29 -9.05 -9.58
C GLU A 333 -21.84 -9.25 -9.11
N VAL A 334 -21.24 -8.21 -8.52
CA VAL A 334 -19.95 -8.29 -7.84
C VAL A 334 -20.17 -8.10 -6.35
N VAL A 335 -20.02 -9.17 -5.58
CA VAL A 335 -20.11 -9.17 -4.13
C VAL A 335 -18.74 -8.86 -3.53
N ALA A 336 -18.63 -7.72 -2.87
CA ALA A 336 -17.40 -7.28 -2.21
C ALA A 336 -17.50 -7.36 -0.69
N VAL A 337 -16.57 -8.07 -0.07
CA VAL A 337 -16.55 -8.33 1.37
C VAL A 337 -15.29 -7.75 2.02
N ASP A 338 -15.45 -7.09 3.17
CA ASP A 338 -14.33 -6.78 4.07
C ASP A 338 -14.79 -6.82 5.54
N ARG A 339 -13.87 -7.22 6.44
CA ARG A 339 -14.15 -7.31 7.88
C ARG A 339 -14.40 -5.95 8.52
N SER A 340 -13.80 -4.88 7.99
CA SER A 340 -13.86 -3.54 8.55
C SER A 340 -14.99 -2.72 7.95
N HIS A 341 -15.86 -2.18 8.80
CA HIS A 341 -16.97 -1.32 8.37
C HIS A 341 -16.50 -0.10 7.56
N ASN A 342 -15.45 0.59 8.04
CA ASN A 342 -14.94 1.80 7.36
C ASN A 342 -14.32 1.46 6.00
N LYS A 343 -13.72 0.27 5.88
CA LYS A 343 -13.17 -0.20 4.61
C LYS A 343 -14.29 -0.53 3.62
N VAL A 344 -15.38 -1.14 4.09
CA VAL A 344 -16.57 -1.38 3.27
C VAL A 344 -17.18 -0.07 2.76
N LEU A 345 -17.32 0.94 3.62
CA LEU A 345 -17.76 2.28 3.18
C LEU A 345 -16.82 2.88 2.12
N GLY A 346 -15.51 2.62 2.22
CA GLY A 346 -14.53 3.02 1.20
C GLY A 346 -14.79 2.36 -0.16
N ILE A 347 -15.14 1.07 -0.18
CA ILE A 347 -15.52 0.36 -1.42
C ILE A 347 -16.79 0.98 -2.02
N GLN A 348 -17.81 1.24 -1.20
CA GLN A 348 -19.07 1.87 -1.65
C GLN A 348 -18.80 3.26 -2.26
N LYS A 349 -17.97 4.07 -1.60
CA LYS A 349 -17.58 5.39 -2.09
C LYS A 349 -16.88 5.28 -3.45
N LEU A 350 -15.91 4.38 -3.57
CA LEU A 350 -15.18 4.17 -4.82
C LEU A 350 -16.08 3.64 -5.95
N ALA A 351 -17.00 2.72 -5.65
CA ALA A 351 -17.98 2.23 -6.61
C ALA A 351 -18.88 3.36 -7.15
N ALA A 352 -19.37 4.22 -6.24
CA ALA A 352 -20.17 5.40 -6.61
C ALA A 352 -19.37 6.42 -7.43
N GLU A 353 -18.13 6.72 -7.03
CA GLU A 353 -17.21 7.58 -7.78
C GLU A 353 -16.96 7.04 -9.21
N MET A 354 -16.83 5.71 -9.35
CA MET A 354 -16.66 5.05 -10.65
C MET A 354 -17.96 4.89 -11.44
N GLY A 355 -19.13 5.18 -10.84
CA GLY A 355 -20.44 5.02 -11.47
C GLY A 355 -20.83 3.56 -11.71
N LEU A 356 -20.45 2.65 -10.81
CA LEU A 356 -20.71 1.21 -10.90
C LEU A 356 -21.89 0.82 -10.01
N SER A 357 -22.86 0.10 -10.58
CA SER A 357 -24.10 -0.30 -9.92
C SER A 357 -24.17 -1.79 -9.59
N CYS A 358 -23.37 -2.63 -10.25
CA CYS A 358 -23.39 -4.09 -10.02
C CYS A 358 -22.64 -4.54 -8.75
N ILE A 359 -22.03 -3.61 -8.01
CA ILE A 359 -21.24 -3.92 -6.81
C ILE A 359 -22.13 -3.89 -5.56
N THR A 360 -22.28 -5.03 -4.91
CA THR A 360 -22.94 -5.14 -3.61
C THR A 360 -21.90 -5.38 -2.52
N THR A 361 -21.99 -4.69 -1.39
CA THR A 361 -20.93 -4.69 -0.37
C THR A 361 -21.43 -5.19 0.99
N TYR A 362 -20.63 -6.04 1.63
CA TYR A 362 -20.97 -6.61 2.94
C TYR A 362 -19.83 -6.47 3.93
N LYS A 363 -20.18 -6.15 5.18
CA LYS A 363 -19.27 -6.33 6.32
C LYS A 363 -19.32 -7.78 6.78
N LEU A 364 -18.32 -8.57 6.41
CA LEU A 364 -18.22 -9.98 6.75
C LEU A 364 -16.76 -10.39 6.93
N ASP A 365 -16.51 -11.31 7.84
CA ASP A 365 -15.19 -11.93 8.02
C ASP A 365 -15.03 -13.02 6.96
N ALA A 366 -13.98 -12.94 6.13
CA ALA A 366 -13.71 -13.90 5.07
C ALA A 366 -13.66 -15.36 5.56
N LEU A 367 -13.28 -15.58 6.82
CA LEU A 367 -13.26 -16.91 7.45
C LEU A 367 -14.65 -17.44 7.84
N LYS A 368 -15.69 -16.62 7.71
CA LYS A 368 -17.09 -16.94 8.03
C LYS A 368 -17.99 -16.70 6.82
N SER A 369 -17.42 -16.74 5.62
CA SER A 369 -18.13 -16.44 4.39
C SER A 369 -19.09 -17.54 3.95
N VAL A 370 -18.89 -18.79 4.38
CA VAL A 370 -19.81 -19.90 4.09
C VAL A 370 -20.89 -19.96 5.17
N CYS A 371 -22.16 -19.98 4.77
CA CYS A 371 -23.26 -20.35 5.67
C CYS A 371 -23.62 -21.83 5.47
N HIS A 372 -23.44 -22.63 6.52
CA HIS A 372 -24.04 -23.97 6.59
C HIS A 372 -25.42 -23.80 7.21
N GLY A 373 -26.48 -24.07 6.44
CA GLY A 373 -27.85 -23.94 6.92
C GLY A 373 -28.04 -24.74 8.20
N ALA A 374 -28.60 -24.11 9.24
CA ALA A 374 -29.20 -24.86 10.32
C ALA A 374 -30.45 -25.56 9.77
N GLU A 375 -30.65 -26.82 10.17
CA GLU A 375 -31.87 -27.59 9.96
C GLU A 375 -33.11 -26.76 10.34
N SER A 376 -34.15 -26.85 9.49
CA SER A 376 -35.54 -26.46 9.75
C SER A 376 -35.78 -25.20 10.59
N ASP A 377 -35.88 -24.05 9.93
CA ASP A 377 -36.96 -23.10 10.25
C ASP A 377 -37.89 -23.06 9.04
N SER A 378 -38.97 -23.84 9.14
CA SER A 378 -40.08 -23.85 8.20
C SER A 378 -40.83 -22.52 8.26
N LEU A 379 -40.75 -21.73 7.18
CA LEU A 379 -41.90 -21.30 6.37
C LEU A 379 -41.42 -20.37 5.24
N PRO A 380 -41.99 -20.48 4.02
CA PRO A 380 -41.61 -19.66 2.89
C PRO A 380 -42.38 -18.32 2.93
N ASN A 381 -41.77 -17.24 2.46
CA ASN A 381 -42.46 -16.28 1.59
C ASN A 381 -41.49 -15.29 0.96
N THR A 382 -41.44 -15.36 -0.37
CA THR A 382 -41.37 -14.21 -1.28
C THR A 382 -42.16 -13.02 -0.76
N CYS A 383 -41.60 -11.80 -0.84
CA CYS A 383 -42.32 -10.53 -1.06
C CYS A 383 -41.26 -9.47 -1.41
N SER A 384 -41.05 -9.12 -2.68
CA SER A 384 -41.70 -7.98 -3.35
C SER A 384 -41.73 -6.70 -2.50
N ALA A 385 -40.93 -5.74 -2.94
CA ALA A 385 -41.01 -4.35 -2.52
C ALA A 385 -42.37 -3.76 -2.92
N GLU A 386 -43.10 -3.19 -1.97
CA GLU A 386 -44.06 -2.12 -2.21
C GLU A 386 -44.15 -1.19 -0.98
N ASP A 387 -44.53 0.04 -1.31
CA ASP A 387 -44.50 1.28 -0.54
C ASP A 387 -45.27 1.28 0.79
N ALA A 388 -44.75 2.05 1.75
CA ALA A 388 -45.59 2.84 2.65
C ALA A 388 -44.89 4.14 3.05
N ARG A 389 -45.38 5.24 2.49
CA ARG A 389 -45.05 6.62 2.87
C ARG A 389 -45.71 7.01 4.20
N THR A 390 -45.06 7.96 4.88
CA THR A 390 -45.64 9.07 5.68
C THR A 390 -46.57 8.78 6.85
N SER A 391 -46.02 8.89 8.07
CA SER A 391 -46.44 9.76 9.21
C SER A 391 -45.74 9.20 10.45
N ASP A 392 -44.75 9.85 11.04
CA ASP A 392 -45.00 10.92 12.02
C ASP A 392 -43.77 11.80 12.20
N LEU A 393 -44.00 13.10 12.02
CA LEU A 393 -43.20 14.18 12.57
C LEU A 393 -43.96 14.70 13.80
N LEU A 394 -43.24 14.84 14.92
CA LEU A 394 -43.42 15.76 16.05
C LEU A 394 -43.41 15.09 17.44
N SER A 395 -42.68 15.75 18.34
CA SER A 395 -42.33 15.44 19.73
C SER A 395 -41.06 14.58 19.85
N THR A 396 -39.96 15.01 20.47
CA THR A 396 -39.85 15.90 21.63
C THR A 396 -38.47 16.58 21.63
N VAL A 397 -38.47 17.91 21.67
CA VAL A 397 -37.34 18.73 22.12
C VAL A 397 -37.51 18.94 23.62
N ASN A 398 -36.39 18.91 24.36
CA ASN A 398 -36.22 19.09 25.82
C ASN A 398 -36.31 17.83 26.68
N ASP A 399 -35.15 17.32 27.12
CA ASP A 399 -34.76 17.42 28.53
C ASP A 399 -33.35 16.87 28.76
N LEU A 400 -32.39 17.76 29.09
CA LEU A 400 -31.14 17.41 29.74
C LEU A 400 -31.04 18.23 31.03
N GLN A 401 -31.78 17.80 32.05
CA GLN A 401 -31.39 18.05 33.43
C GLN A 401 -30.32 17.03 33.83
N LEU A 402 -29.13 17.54 34.13
CA LEU A 402 -28.07 16.80 34.80
C LEU A 402 -28.56 16.37 36.19
N LYS A 403 -28.65 15.06 36.43
CA LYS A 403 -28.75 14.52 37.79
C LYS A 403 -27.35 14.31 38.36
N ASP A 404 -27.11 14.95 39.49
CA ASP A 404 -25.93 14.79 40.35
C ASP A 404 -25.72 13.33 40.77
N GLY A 405 -24.45 12.90 40.82
CA GLY A 405 -24.03 11.78 41.67
C GLY A 405 -23.74 10.40 41.04
N GLN A 406 -23.65 10.25 39.72
CA GLN A 406 -23.26 8.96 39.11
C GLN A 406 -21.80 8.96 38.62
N TYR A 407 -20.93 8.23 39.32
CA TYR A 407 -19.58 7.94 38.84
C TYR A 407 -19.66 7.13 37.53
N PRO A 408 -19.04 7.60 36.42
CA PRO A 408 -19.05 6.86 35.16
C PRO A 408 -18.34 5.52 35.31
N SER A 409 -18.92 4.46 34.73
CA SER A 409 -18.33 3.11 34.79
C SER A 409 -16.90 3.11 34.21
N LYS A 410 -16.03 2.20 34.66
CA LYS A 410 -14.69 2.01 34.07
C LYS A 410 -14.74 1.71 32.56
N ALA A 411 -15.88 1.27 32.03
CA ALA A 411 -16.10 1.09 30.59
C ALA A 411 -16.41 2.41 29.89
N GLU A 412 -17.25 3.27 30.49
CA GLU A 412 -17.55 4.63 30.04
C GLU A 412 -16.28 5.49 29.98
N LEU A 413 -15.45 5.39 31.01
CA LEU A 413 -14.18 6.12 31.10
C LEU A 413 -13.21 5.65 30.00
N ARG A 414 -13.12 4.34 29.77
CA ARG A 414 -12.31 3.76 28.68
C ARG A 414 -12.83 4.17 27.30
N LYS A 415 -14.15 4.26 27.12
CA LYS A 415 -14.79 4.73 25.89
C LYS A 415 -14.48 6.22 25.64
N ARG A 416 -14.56 7.06 26.66
CA ARG A 416 -14.18 8.49 26.59
C ARG A 416 -12.68 8.68 26.33
N ILE A 417 -11.81 7.91 27.00
CA ILE A 417 -10.36 7.97 26.76
C ILE A 417 -10.02 7.53 25.33
N ARG A 418 -10.72 6.53 24.78
CA ARG A 418 -10.59 6.14 23.36
C ARG A 418 -11.08 7.23 22.41
N GLN A 419 -12.19 7.90 22.71
CA GLN A 419 -12.69 9.03 21.93
C GLN A 419 -11.75 10.25 21.97
N LEU A 420 -11.07 10.47 23.10
CA LEU A 420 -10.08 11.55 23.24
C LEU A 420 -8.75 11.20 22.54
N LYS A 421 -8.29 9.94 22.59
CA LYS A 421 -7.07 9.49 21.90
C LYS A 421 -7.22 9.39 20.38
N ASN A 422 -8.39 9.01 19.88
CA ASN A 422 -8.62 8.76 18.46
C ASN A 422 -9.37 9.92 17.75
N GLY A 423 -9.63 11.02 18.47
CA GLY A 423 -10.56 12.06 18.03
C GLY A 423 -12.02 11.57 17.96
N PRO A 424 -12.99 12.47 17.73
CA PRO A 424 -14.31 12.04 17.31
C PRO A 424 -14.13 11.22 16.04
N GLY A 425 -14.44 9.91 16.09
CA GLY A 425 -14.45 9.08 14.90
C GLY A 425 -15.26 9.82 13.82
N ARG A 426 -14.77 9.84 12.58
CA ARG A 426 -15.42 10.45 11.40
C ARG A 426 -16.76 9.76 11.07
N ASN A 427 -17.70 9.81 12.01
CA ASN A 427 -19.08 9.36 11.88
C ASN A 427 -20.02 10.55 11.58
N HIS A 428 -19.48 11.72 11.24
CA HIS A 428 -20.23 12.91 10.83
C HIS A 428 -20.27 13.09 9.30
N THR A 429 -20.15 12.00 8.54
CA THR A 429 -20.56 11.94 7.13
C THR A 429 -21.76 11.03 7.06
N ALA A 430 -22.84 11.46 6.38
CA ALA A 430 -24.11 10.75 6.23
C ALA A 430 -23.91 9.22 6.19
N GLY A 431 -24.36 8.54 7.24
CA GLY A 431 -24.01 7.15 7.50
C GLY A 431 -24.54 6.21 6.43
N GLY A 432 -23.66 5.75 5.54
CA GLY A 432 -23.96 4.67 4.60
C GLY A 432 -24.37 3.41 5.36
N ARG A 433 -25.52 2.82 4.99
CA ARG A 433 -25.95 1.54 5.54
C ARG A 433 -25.04 0.45 4.95
N VAL A 434 -24.31 -0.25 5.82
CA VAL A 434 -23.52 -1.42 5.41
C VAL A 434 -24.30 -2.67 5.73
N GLU A 435 -24.52 -3.50 4.71
CA GLU A 435 -25.21 -4.77 4.88
C GLU A 435 -24.33 -5.73 5.70
N LYS A 436 -24.98 -6.44 6.62
CA LYS A 436 -24.37 -7.54 7.37
C LYS A 436 -24.93 -8.83 6.79
N SER A 437 -24.05 -9.69 6.28
CA SER A 437 -24.42 -11.02 5.83
C SER A 437 -24.11 -12.06 6.92
N LYS A 438 -24.89 -13.15 6.98
CA LYS A 438 -24.60 -14.34 7.79
C LYS A 438 -23.64 -15.32 7.08
N GLY A 439 -23.22 -15.00 5.86
CA GLY A 439 -22.51 -15.90 4.95
C GLY A 439 -23.30 -16.12 3.66
N PHE A 440 -22.70 -16.85 2.73
CA PHE A 440 -23.29 -17.23 1.45
C PHE A 440 -23.37 -18.75 1.34
N SER A 441 -24.36 -19.24 0.61
CA SER A 441 -24.51 -20.68 0.37
C SER A 441 -23.29 -21.23 -0.37
N PRO A 442 -22.88 -22.47 -0.11
CA PRO A 442 -21.85 -23.13 -0.92
C PRO A 442 -22.19 -23.13 -2.41
N ASN A 443 -21.18 -23.14 -3.27
CA ASN A 443 -21.31 -23.20 -4.73
C ASN A 443 -22.18 -22.08 -5.34
N SER A 444 -22.22 -20.89 -4.73
CA SER A 444 -23.11 -19.78 -5.14
C SER A 444 -22.45 -18.71 -6.00
N PHE A 445 -21.16 -18.86 -6.33
CA PHE A 445 -20.41 -17.91 -7.14
C PHE A 445 -19.78 -18.58 -8.36
N ASP A 446 -19.88 -17.92 -9.51
CA ASP A 446 -19.25 -18.37 -10.74
C ASP A 446 -17.73 -18.25 -10.65
N ARG A 447 -17.26 -17.19 -9.98
CA ARG A 447 -15.85 -16.89 -9.77
C ARG A 447 -15.60 -16.29 -8.39
N VAL A 448 -14.44 -16.61 -7.81
CA VAL A 448 -14.00 -16.08 -6.52
C VAL A 448 -12.60 -15.47 -6.66
N LEU A 449 -12.47 -14.19 -6.33
CA LEU A 449 -11.21 -13.52 -6.10
C LEU A 449 -10.88 -13.54 -4.60
N LEU A 450 -9.72 -14.10 -4.27
CA LEU A 450 -9.09 -14.01 -2.96
C LEU A 450 -7.80 -13.19 -3.06
N ASP A 451 -7.94 -11.88 -2.97
CA ASP A 451 -6.81 -10.95 -2.77
C ASP A 451 -6.46 -10.91 -1.29
N ALA A 452 -5.72 -11.92 -0.82
CA ALA A 452 -5.62 -12.19 0.60
C ALA A 452 -4.78 -11.14 1.35
N PRO A 453 -5.15 -10.76 2.60
CA PRO A 453 -4.24 -10.02 3.45
C PRO A 453 -2.95 -10.83 3.66
N CYS A 454 -1.82 -10.18 3.40
CA CYS A 454 -0.49 -10.79 3.41
C CYS A 454 0.51 -9.92 4.17
N SER A 455 1.74 -10.41 4.34
CA SER A 455 2.86 -9.65 4.92
C SER A 455 3.24 -8.38 4.14
N ALA A 456 2.77 -8.25 2.88
CA ALA A 456 2.97 -7.08 2.03
C ALA A 456 4.46 -6.73 1.78
N LEU A 457 5.33 -7.73 1.81
CA LEU A 457 6.77 -7.59 1.63
C LEU A 457 7.18 -7.14 0.22
N GLY A 458 6.27 -7.24 -0.75
CA GLY A 458 6.52 -6.81 -2.14
C GLY A 458 6.21 -5.34 -2.42
N LEU A 459 5.61 -4.59 -1.49
CA LEU A 459 5.24 -3.20 -1.73
C LEU A 459 6.45 -2.30 -1.95
N ARG A 460 6.30 -1.30 -2.83
CA ARG A 460 7.34 -0.32 -3.20
C ARG A 460 6.85 1.13 -3.12
N PRO A 461 7.72 2.09 -2.76
CA PRO A 461 9.00 1.86 -2.07
C PRO A 461 8.75 1.34 -0.65
N ARG A 462 9.73 0.62 -0.11
CA ARG A 462 9.79 0.13 1.27
C ARG A 462 11.04 0.68 1.92
N LEU A 463 10.89 1.34 3.06
CA LEU A 463 12.03 1.91 3.80
C LEU A 463 12.36 1.14 5.08
N PHE A 464 11.63 0.08 5.38
CA PHE A 464 11.77 -0.72 6.60
C PHE A 464 11.27 -2.16 6.41
N ALA A 465 12.01 -3.15 6.94
CA ALA A 465 11.67 -4.58 6.82
C ALA A 465 11.91 -5.41 8.10
N GLY A 466 12.23 -4.77 9.23
CA GLY A 466 12.70 -5.48 10.42
C GLY A 466 11.61 -6.12 11.29
N GLU A 467 10.35 -5.73 11.13
CA GLU A 467 9.22 -6.18 11.97
C GLU A 467 8.80 -7.64 11.72
N ASP A 468 9.00 -8.15 10.52
CA ASP A 468 8.52 -9.47 10.13
C ASP A 468 9.43 -10.58 10.70
N THR A 469 8.80 -11.66 11.18
CA THR A 469 9.48 -12.85 11.71
C THR A 469 9.01 -14.08 10.95
N ILE A 470 9.77 -15.18 11.02
CA ILE A 470 9.34 -16.45 10.41
C ILE A 470 7.96 -16.89 10.95
N ASP A 471 7.69 -16.68 12.24
CA ASP A 471 6.39 -17.01 12.84
C ASP A 471 5.26 -16.12 12.34
N SER A 472 5.51 -14.82 12.11
CA SER A 472 4.50 -13.93 11.53
C SER A 472 4.18 -14.32 10.09
N LEU A 473 5.19 -14.63 9.28
CA LEU A 473 5.02 -15.11 7.90
C LEU A 473 4.23 -16.42 7.85
N ARG A 474 4.56 -17.40 8.71
CA ARG A 474 3.81 -18.66 8.82
C ARG A 474 2.39 -18.46 9.30
N SER A 475 2.16 -17.51 10.22
CA SER A 475 0.82 -17.18 10.71
C SER A 475 -0.04 -16.58 9.59
N ASN A 476 0.53 -15.72 8.75
CA ASN A 476 -0.15 -15.17 7.56
C ASN A 476 -0.50 -16.29 6.58
N ALA A 477 0.45 -17.17 6.25
CA ALA A 477 0.20 -18.31 5.35
C ALA A 477 -0.92 -19.23 5.87
N LYS A 478 -0.92 -19.57 7.16
CA LYS A 478 -1.99 -20.36 7.80
C LYS A 478 -3.35 -19.66 7.72
N TYR A 479 -3.38 -18.35 7.94
CA TYR A 479 -4.59 -17.56 7.84
C TYR A 479 -5.14 -17.54 6.40
N GLN A 480 -4.26 -17.40 5.40
CA GLN A 480 -4.59 -17.43 3.98
C GLN A 480 -5.17 -18.78 3.54
N ARG A 481 -4.57 -19.90 3.97
CA ARG A 481 -5.10 -21.25 3.70
C ARG A 481 -6.55 -21.42 4.18
N ARG A 482 -6.87 -20.90 5.38
CA ARG A 482 -8.24 -20.95 5.91
C ARG A 482 -9.22 -20.09 5.10
N MET A 483 -8.78 -18.95 4.55
CA MET A 483 -9.62 -18.16 3.63
C MET A 483 -9.78 -18.85 2.28
N PHE A 484 -8.72 -19.50 1.79
CA PHE A 484 -8.77 -20.29 0.56
C PHE A 484 -9.75 -21.47 0.69
N ASP A 485 -9.76 -22.16 1.83
CA ASP A 485 -10.74 -23.21 2.12
C ASP A 485 -12.20 -22.71 2.06
N GLN A 486 -12.46 -21.44 2.39
CA GLN A 486 -13.78 -20.82 2.24
C GLN A 486 -14.06 -20.48 0.77
N ALA A 487 -13.07 -19.98 0.02
CA ALA A 487 -13.19 -19.72 -1.41
C ALA A 487 -13.61 -20.98 -2.19
N VAL A 488 -12.97 -22.12 -1.88
CA VAL A 488 -13.24 -23.42 -2.51
C VAL A 488 -14.68 -23.90 -2.26
N GLN A 489 -15.26 -23.59 -1.10
CA GLN A 489 -16.65 -23.96 -0.79
C GLN A 489 -17.68 -23.05 -1.47
N LEU A 490 -17.31 -21.81 -1.80
CA LEU A 490 -18.21 -20.79 -2.33
C LEU A 490 -18.28 -20.80 -3.85
N VAL A 491 -17.19 -21.17 -4.52
CA VAL A 491 -17.15 -21.29 -5.98
C VAL A 491 -17.93 -22.53 -6.45
N ARG A 492 -18.72 -22.38 -7.51
CA ARG A 492 -19.47 -23.51 -8.10
C ARG A 492 -18.54 -24.50 -8.82
N PRO A 493 -18.95 -25.76 -9.01
CA PRO A 493 -18.31 -26.66 -9.98
C PRO A 493 -18.27 -26.03 -11.37
N GLY A 494 -17.13 -26.13 -12.06
CA GLY A 494 -16.84 -25.44 -13.32
C GLY A 494 -16.46 -23.96 -13.16
N GLY A 495 -16.42 -23.43 -11.93
CA GLY A 495 -16.02 -22.06 -11.64
C GLY A 495 -14.51 -21.84 -11.57
N VAL A 496 -14.12 -20.60 -11.24
CA VAL A 496 -12.72 -20.16 -11.18
C VAL A 496 -12.41 -19.53 -9.83
N ILE A 497 -11.23 -19.83 -9.27
CA ILE A 497 -10.66 -19.11 -8.14
C ILE A 497 -9.39 -18.40 -8.61
N VAL A 498 -9.26 -17.11 -8.32
CA VAL A 498 -7.97 -16.40 -8.42
C VAL A 498 -7.51 -16.02 -7.03
N TYR A 499 -6.29 -16.45 -6.69
CA TYR A 499 -5.57 -16.07 -5.50
C TYR A 499 -4.49 -15.05 -5.84
N SER A 500 -4.39 -13.97 -5.07
CA SER A 500 -3.30 -13.01 -5.23
C SER A 500 -2.79 -12.43 -3.91
N THR A 501 -1.53 -12.02 -3.91
CA THR A 501 -0.88 -11.32 -2.79
C THR A 501 0.08 -10.25 -3.30
N CYS A 502 0.37 -9.24 -2.46
CA CYS A 502 1.44 -8.27 -2.68
C CYS A 502 2.70 -8.59 -1.84
N THR A 503 3.00 -9.87 -1.65
CA THR A 503 4.19 -10.34 -0.93
C THR A 503 5.12 -11.14 -1.82
N ILE A 504 6.40 -11.15 -1.44
CA ILE A 504 7.42 -12.01 -2.03
C ILE A 504 7.56 -13.34 -1.28
N SER A 505 6.89 -13.53 -0.14
CA SER A 505 6.97 -14.76 0.67
C SER A 505 6.52 -16.03 -0.08
N PRO A 506 7.41 -17.01 -0.33
CA PRO A 506 7.03 -18.29 -0.93
C PRO A 506 5.99 -19.06 -0.10
N GLY A 507 6.06 -18.96 1.23
CA GLY A 507 5.13 -19.61 2.16
C GLY A 507 3.70 -19.11 2.07
N GLU A 508 3.51 -17.85 1.68
CA GLU A 508 2.20 -17.24 1.41
C GLU A 508 1.74 -17.46 -0.04
N ASN A 509 2.66 -17.85 -0.93
CA ASN A 509 2.43 -17.91 -2.37
C ASN A 509 2.45 -19.36 -2.87
N GLU A 510 3.61 -19.84 -3.30
CA GLU A 510 3.78 -21.18 -3.86
C GLU A 510 3.38 -22.30 -2.89
N ALA A 511 3.65 -22.15 -1.59
CA ALA A 511 3.23 -23.15 -0.60
C ALA A 511 1.71 -23.21 -0.41
N LEU A 512 0.98 -22.10 -0.65
CA LEU A 512 -0.48 -22.11 -0.66
C LEU A 512 -1.01 -22.84 -1.90
N VAL A 513 -0.38 -22.65 -3.06
CA VAL A 513 -0.73 -23.38 -4.28
C VAL A 513 -0.52 -24.88 -4.10
N ARG A 514 0.63 -25.29 -3.56
CA ARG A 514 0.92 -26.70 -3.24
C ARG A 514 -0.14 -27.28 -2.31
N TYR A 515 -0.42 -26.60 -1.20
CA TYR A 515 -1.49 -26.97 -0.27
C TYR A 515 -2.85 -27.15 -0.96
N ALA A 516 -3.25 -26.22 -1.83
CA ALA A 516 -4.52 -26.28 -2.53
C ALA A 516 -4.61 -27.50 -3.45
N LEU A 517 -3.54 -27.77 -4.22
CA LEU A 517 -3.48 -28.88 -5.18
C LEU A 517 -3.41 -30.25 -4.50
N ASP A 518 -2.81 -30.34 -3.30
CA ASP A 518 -2.74 -31.60 -2.54
C ASP A 518 -4.03 -31.88 -1.78
N LYS A 519 -4.68 -30.83 -1.24
CA LYS A 519 -5.90 -30.99 -0.44
C LYS A 519 -7.14 -31.20 -1.30
N TYR A 520 -7.20 -30.57 -2.48
CA TYR A 520 -8.40 -30.55 -3.33
C TYR A 520 -8.10 -31.16 -4.70
N GLU A 521 -8.41 -32.44 -4.87
CA GLU A 521 -8.11 -33.19 -6.10
C GLU A 521 -8.83 -32.65 -7.35
N PHE A 522 -9.97 -31.96 -7.15
CA PHE A 522 -10.76 -31.31 -8.20
C PHE A 522 -10.28 -29.88 -8.53
N LEU A 523 -9.19 -29.42 -7.93
CA LEU A 523 -8.53 -28.18 -8.35
C LEU A 523 -7.38 -28.50 -9.29
N SER A 524 -7.25 -27.66 -10.32
CA SER A 524 -6.10 -27.64 -11.22
C SER A 524 -5.67 -26.21 -11.48
N LEU A 525 -4.35 -26.01 -11.67
CA LEU A 525 -3.84 -24.72 -12.12
C LEU A 525 -4.29 -24.45 -13.55
N ALA A 526 -4.70 -23.22 -13.81
CA ALA A 526 -5.18 -22.79 -15.11
C ALA A 526 -4.30 -21.68 -15.70
N SER A 527 -4.19 -21.67 -17.03
CA SER A 527 -3.49 -20.61 -17.75
C SER A 527 -4.11 -19.25 -17.49
N GLN A 528 -3.26 -18.23 -17.44
CA GLN A 528 -3.64 -16.85 -17.14
C GLN A 528 -3.38 -15.98 -18.35
N HIS A 529 -4.34 -15.11 -18.66
CA HIS A 529 -4.20 -14.11 -19.72
C HIS A 529 -4.51 -12.72 -19.16
N PRO A 530 -3.66 -11.71 -19.42
CA PRO A 530 -2.33 -11.83 -20.04
C PRO A 530 -1.30 -12.48 -19.10
N LYS A 531 -0.29 -13.14 -19.68
CA LYS A 531 0.89 -13.66 -18.97
C LYS A 531 2.03 -12.65 -19.09
N ILE A 532 2.24 -11.86 -18.04
CA ILE A 532 3.24 -10.79 -18.00
C ILE A 532 4.29 -11.06 -16.92
N GLY A 533 3.86 -11.58 -15.76
CA GLY A 533 4.77 -11.94 -14.68
C GLY A 533 5.63 -13.16 -15.02
N GLY A 534 6.75 -13.30 -14.31
CA GLY A 534 7.64 -14.45 -14.40
C GLY A 534 7.03 -15.72 -13.79
N PRO A 535 7.73 -16.86 -13.91
CA PRO A 535 7.32 -18.12 -13.29
C PRO A 535 7.37 -18.07 -11.76
N GLY A 536 6.64 -18.97 -11.11
CA GLY A 536 6.74 -19.19 -9.67
C GLY A 536 8.03 -19.91 -9.25
N LEU A 537 8.22 -20.04 -7.94
CA LEU A 537 9.34 -20.80 -7.36
C LEU A 537 9.01 -22.29 -7.25
N THR A 538 9.98 -23.15 -7.57
CA THR A 538 9.85 -24.61 -7.45
C THR A 538 10.70 -25.15 -6.30
N GLY A 539 10.37 -26.34 -5.82
CA GLY A 539 11.15 -27.06 -4.82
C GLY A 539 10.61 -26.94 -3.40
N SER A 540 11.49 -26.83 -2.42
CA SER A 540 11.13 -26.75 -1.01
C SER A 540 12.20 -26.03 -0.19
N CYS A 541 11.82 -25.57 0.99
CA CYS A 541 12.73 -24.97 1.96
C CYS A 541 12.57 -25.64 3.33
N GLN A 542 13.68 -26.08 3.90
CA GLN A 542 13.72 -26.55 5.29
C GLN A 542 14.06 -25.38 6.23
N LEU A 543 13.16 -25.11 7.15
CA LEU A 543 13.33 -24.11 8.19
C LEU A 543 14.18 -24.64 9.35
N SER A 544 14.67 -23.74 10.20
CA SER A 544 15.54 -24.05 11.34
C SER A 544 14.89 -24.94 12.40
N ASP A 545 13.55 -24.97 12.48
CA ASP A 545 12.77 -25.85 13.36
C ASP A 545 12.53 -27.26 12.76
N GLY A 546 13.11 -27.54 11.60
CA GLY A 546 12.95 -28.80 10.88
C GLY A 546 11.68 -28.88 10.02
N PHE A 547 10.82 -27.86 10.02
CA PHE A 547 9.65 -27.81 9.15
C PHE A 547 10.07 -27.68 7.68
N VAL A 548 9.53 -28.56 6.83
CA VAL A 548 9.74 -28.50 5.37
C VAL A 548 8.54 -27.82 4.73
N GLU A 549 8.80 -26.71 4.06
CA GLU A 549 7.82 -25.99 3.25
C GLU A 549 7.97 -26.39 1.79
N GLU A 550 6.98 -27.09 1.24
CA GLU A 550 6.95 -27.47 -0.17
C GLU A 550 6.31 -26.38 -1.04
N TRP A 551 6.87 -26.15 -2.22
CA TRP A 551 6.42 -25.18 -3.20
C TRP A 551 5.93 -25.89 -4.47
N LEU A 552 6.07 -25.26 -5.64
CA LEU A 552 5.60 -25.81 -6.91
C LEU A 552 6.49 -26.97 -7.38
N LYS A 553 5.87 -27.94 -8.05
CA LYS A 553 6.56 -28.99 -8.80
C LYS A 553 6.98 -28.47 -10.18
N PRO A 554 8.05 -29.02 -10.79
CA PRO A 554 8.46 -28.64 -12.14
C PRO A 554 7.30 -28.72 -13.15
N GLY A 555 7.12 -27.65 -13.93
CA GLY A 555 6.01 -27.44 -14.85
C GLY A 555 4.87 -26.60 -14.27
N GLU A 556 4.61 -26.65 -12.96
CA GLU A 556 3.54 -25.87 -12.30
C GLU A 556 3.89 -24.37 -12.24
N GLU A 557 5.19 -24.02 -12.20
CA GLU A 557 5.67 -22.64 -12.12
C GLU A 557 5.23 -21.74 -13.27
N ASN A 558 4.94 -22.33 -14.43
CA ASN A 558 4.51 -21.60 -15.62
C ASN A 558 3.02 -21.23 -15.59
N PHE A 559 2.24 -21.82 -14.69
CA PHE A 559 0.80 -21.51 -14.56
C PHE A 559 0.52 -20.38 -13.55
N VAL A 560 1.47 -20.04 -12.68
CA VAL A 560 1.37 -18.91 -11.74
C VAL A 560 2.16 -17.71 -12.25
N GLN A 561 1.83 -16.49 -11.81
CA GLN A 561 2.57 -15.29 -12.19
C GLN A 561 3.21 -14.67 -10.95
N ARG A 562 4.54 -14.58 -10.94
CA ARG A 562 5.30 -13.85 -9.93
C ARG A 562 5.88 -12.58 -10.56
N PHE A 563 5.59 -11.45 -9.93
CA PHE A 563 6.16 -10.16 -10.30
C PHE A 563 7.33 -9.91 -9.37
N ASP A 564 8.52 -9.89 -9.95
CA ASP A 564 9.77 -9.67 -9.24
C ASP A 564 10.10 -8.17 -9.25
N PRO A 565 10.26 -7.54 -8.07
CA PRO A 565 10.66 -6.13 -7.95
C PRO A 565 11.92 -5.77 -8.73
N SER A 566 12.86 -6.71 -8.85
CA SER A 566 14.16 -6.52 -9.50
C SER A 566 14.15 -6.79 -11.01
N SER A 567 13.00 -7.23 -11.55
CA SER A 567 12.83 -7.44 -13.00
C SER A 567 12.69 -6.13 -13.76
N ASP A 568 12.92 -6.18 -15.06
CA ASP A 568 12.79 -5.02 -15.95
C ASP A 568 11.34 -4.47 -16.05
N LEU A 569 10.32 -5.24 -15.61
CA LEU A 569 8.93 -4.75 -15.53
C LEU A 569 8.77 -3.64 -14.47
N ASP A 570 9.71 -3.57 -13.52
CA ASP A 570 9.78 -2.54 -12.49
C ASP A 570 8.46 -2.34 -11.73
N THR A 571 7.82 -3.47 -11.37
CA THR A 571 6.56 -3.50 -10.61
C THR A 571 6.84 -3.73 -9.11
N ILE A 572 5.78 -3.69 -8.30
CA ILE A 572 5.83 -4.25 -6.94
C ILE A 572 6.02 -5.77 -6.98
N GLY A 573 6.49 -6.32 -5.87
CA GLY A 573 6.46 -7.76 -5.62
C GLY A 573 5.02 -8.24 -5.51
N PHE A 574 4.63 -9.18 -6.35
CA PHE A 574 3.24 -9.62 -6.44
C PHE A 574 3.15 -11.08 -6.90
N PHE A 575 2.06 -11.75 -6.56
CA PHE A 575 1.81 -13.14 -6.96
C PHE A 575 0.36 -13.34 -7.39
N ILE A 576 0.14 -14.15 -8.43
CA ILE A 576 -1.18 -14.51 -8.95
C ILE A 576 -1.21 -16.01 -9.28
N ALA A 577 -2.17 -16.73 -8.71
CA ALA A 577 -2.49 -18.11 -9.07
C ALA A 577 -3.97 -18.22 -9.47
N LYS A 578 -4.24 -18.91 -10.57
CA LYS A 578 -5.60 -19.19 -11.06
C LYS A 578 -5.86 -20.69 -10.98
N PHE A 579 -7.01 -21.05 -10.41
CA PHE A 579 -7.47 -22.42 -10.29
C PHE A 579 -8.79 -22.60 -11.04
N SER A 580 -8.90 -23.69 -11.78
CA SER A 580 -10.17 -24.19 -12.31
C SER A 580 -10.75 -25.21 -11.34
N VAL A 581 -12.08 -25.17 -11.14
CA VAL A 581 -12.81 -26.05 -10.23
C VAL A 581 -13.54 -27.09 -11.07
N GLY A 582 -13.14 -28.35 -11.01
CA GLY A 582 -13.78 -29.42 -11.77
C GLY A 582 -12.91 -30.67 -11.87
N PRO A 583 -13.44 -31.79 -12.39
CA PRO A 583 -12.63 -32.97 -12.63
C PRO A 583 -11.44 -32.60 -13.52
N LYS A 584 -10.24 -33.08 -13.17
CA LYS A 584 -9.07 -32.96 -14.04
C LYS A 584 -9.45 -33.66 -15.36
N ASN A 585 -9.44 -32.93 -16.47
CA ASN A 585 -9.47 -33.58 -17.79
C ASN A 585 -8.18 -34.40 -17.87
N ILE A 586 -8.27 -35.70 -17.58
CA ILE A 586 -7.18 -36.68 -17.70
C ILE A 586 -6.90 -36.93 -19.17
#